data_AF-A0A920GKH9-F1
#
_entry.id   AF-A0A920GKH9-F1
#
_cell.length_a   1.000
_cell.length_b   1.000
_cell.length_c   1.000
_cell.angle_alpha   90.00
_cell.angle_beta   90.00
_cell.angle_gamma   90.00
#
_symmetry.space_group_name_H-M   'P 1'
#
loop_
_entity.id
_entity.type
_entity.pdbx_description
1 polymer ?
#
loop_
_entity_poly.entity_id
_entity_poly.type
_entity_poly.pdbx_seq_one_letter_code
_entity_poly.pdbx_strand_id
1 'polypeptide(L)' 'MCGPPMMNSAVINMLLDLGVERENIFLDDFGG' A
#
# COMPACT_ATOMS: atom_id res chain seq x y z
N MET A 1 6.02 -2.76 -0.01
CA MET A 1 4.93 -3.39 0.76
C MET A 1 4.54 -4.66 0.05
N CYS A 2 4.20 -5.69 0.80
CA CYS A 2 3.79 -6.98 0.24
C CYS A 2 2.90 -7.66 1.30
N GLY A 3 1.76 -8.17 0.87
CA GLY A 3 0.88 -9.01 1.67
C GLY A 3 -0.49 -9.18 1.02
N PRO A 4 -1.49 -9.70 1.76
CA PRO A 4 -2.81 -10.00 1.20
C PRO A 4 -3.50 -8.74 0.64
N PRO A 5 -4.39 -8.87 -0.37
CA PRO A 5 -5.04 -7.72 -1.02
C PRO A 5 -5.72 -6.75 -0.05
N MET A 6 -6.37 -7.28 0.99
CA MET A 6 -7.01 -6.49 2.05
C MET A 6 -6.01 -5.68 2.89
N MET A 7 -4.84 -6.25 3.17
CA MET A 7 -3.79 -5.58 3.94
C MET A 7 -3.15 -4.47 3.12
N ASN A 8 -2.79 -4.76 1.86
CA ASN A 8 -2.16 -3.76 0.99
C ASN A 8 -3.07 -2.54 0.82
N SER A 9 -4.36 -2.76 0.57
CA SER A 9 -5.32 -1.67 0.40
C SER A 9 -5.47 -0.81 1.66
N ALA A 10 -5.57 -1.45 2.84
CA ALA A 10 -5.70 -0.73 4.10
C ALA A 10 -4.45 0.11 4.43
N VAL A 11 -3.25 -0.46 4.23
CA VAL A 11 -1.99 0.23 4.53
C VAL A 11 -1.70 1.34 3.51
N ILE A 12 -2.02 1.16 2.22
CA ILE A 12 -1.89 2.21 1.22
C ILE A 12 -2.76 3.41 1.59
N ASN A 13 -4.03 3.19 1.94
CA ASN A 13 -4.95 4.27 2.30
C ASN A 13 -4.47 5.01 3.56
N MET A 14 -4.00 4.28 4.57
CA MET A 14 -3.45 4.89 5.78
C MET A 14 -2.22 5.76 5.49
N LEU A 15 -1.32 5.32 4.60
CA LEU A 15 -0.15 6.10 4.19
C LEU A 15 -0.54 7.37 3.43
N LEU A 16 -1.55 7.29 2.55
CA LEU A 16 -2.08 8.46 1.84
C LEU A 16 -2.72 9.47 2.82
N ASP A 17 -3.47 8.99 3.82
CA ASP A 17 -4.07 9.84 4.86
C ASP A 17 -3.01 10.54 5.74
N LEU A 18 -1.82 9.93 5.89
CA LEU A 18 -0.67 10.53 6.56
C LEU A 18 0.13 11.50 5.67
N GLY A 19 -0.28 11.72 4.42
CA GLY A 19 0.39 12.62 3.48
C GLY A 19 1.63 12.00 2.82
N VAL A 20 1.74 10.67 2.78
CA VAL A 20 2.81 10.01 2.03
C VAL A 20 2.47 10.02 0.55
N GLU A 21 3.31 10.66 -0.26
CA GLU A 21 3.13 10.69 -1.72
C GLU A 21 3.14 9.28 -2.32
N ARG A 22 2.26 9.05 -3.29
CA ARG A 22 2.05 7.72 -3.90
C ARG A 22 3.33 7.13 -4.51
N GLU A 23 4.21 8.00 -5.00
CA GLU A 23 5.53 7.71 -5.59
C GLU A 23 6.48 7.04 -4.59
N ASN A 24 6.30 7.30 -3.29
CA ASN A 24 7.11 6.74 -2.22
C ASN A 24 6.57 5.38 -1.71
N ILE A 25 5.42 4.92 -2.23
CA ILE A 25 4.77 3.68 -1.81
C ILE A 25 5.07 2.56 -2.82
N PHE A 26 6.15 1.83 -2.57
CA PHE A 26 6.51 0.65 -3.35
C PHE A 26 5.65 -0.53 -2.93
N LEU A 27 4.97 -1.18 -3.89
CA LEU A 27 4.15 -2.38 -3.69
C LEU A 27 4.73 -3.51 -4.55
N ASP A 28 5.00 -4.64 -3.91
CA ASP A 28 5.30 -5.91 -4.56
C ASP A 28 4.04 -6.77 -4.43
N ASP A 29 3.29 -6.85 -5.53
CA ASP A 29 2.01 -7.55 -5.59
C ASP A 29 2.26 -8.98 -6.10
N PHE A 30 2.14 -9.94 -5.19
CA PHE A 30 2.29 -11.35 -5.52
C PHE A 30 1.10 -11.95 -6.29
N GLY A 31 0.14 -11.12 -6.72
CA GLY A 31 -0.81 -11.48 -7.76
C GLY A 31 -2.09 -12.16 -7.28
N GLY A 32 -2.46 -12.01 -5.99
CA GLY A 32 -3.77 -12.36 -5.44
C GLY A 32 -4.16 -13.84 -5.52
#